data_AF-A0A958WWY1-F1
#
_entry.id   AF-A0A958WWY1-F1
#
_cell.length_a   1.000
_cell.length_b   1.000
_cell.length_c   1.000
_cell.angle_alpha   90.00
_cell.angle_beta   90.00
_cell.angle_gamma   90.00
#
_symmetry.space_group_name_H-M   'P 1'
#
loop_
_entity.id
_entity.type
_entity.pdbx_description
1 polymer ?
#
loop_
_entity_poly.entity_id
_entity_poly.type
_entity_poly.pdbx_seq_one_letter_code
_entity_poly.pdbx_strand_id
1 'polypeptide(L)'
;MKNIKFLFLPLFVVALFSSCDKYENSAEPSFITYLPKLTVSGSPNITLECDATSYSDAGGTAEEQGKPIDLITTVKPKYFGGSTVDGPDVYTILYSAENKDGIPGAAERTVTWKECNGDLVSSIAGMYTAYLSRTTKSSGAVLASAQYQGVGPVIIRDLGNNQYGISDAIGGWYEFGRSLGVSYAAIGQTITANNIPANDFTFGPAVEVGGFGGVNTLTSFKVFPSESKIVFTTDWEAGFTFEVTLIQNP
;
A
#
# COMPACT_ATOMS: atom_id res chain seq x y z
N MET A 1 28.42 -90.77 8.40
CA MET A 1 29.65 -89.95 8.43
C MET A 1 29.45 -88.81 7.42
N LYS A 2 28.80 -87.71 7.83
CA LYS A 2 29.39 -86.39 8.20
C LYS A 2 29.99 -85.68 6.96
N ASN A 3 29.16 -85.03 6.14
CA ASN A 3 28.73 -83.63 6.21
C ASN A 3 29.87 -82.63 5.93
N ILE A 4 30.15 -82.37 4.65
CA ILE A 4 30.87 -81.17 4.19
C ILE A 4 29.86 -80.02 4.20
N LYS A 5 30.06 -79.04 5.08
CA LYS A 5 29.41 -77.74 4.98
C LYS A 5 30.43 -76.63 5.27
N PHE A 6 30.34 -75.60 4.43
CA PHE A 6 30.87 -74.24 4.58
C PHE A 6 32.36 -74.00 4.28
N LEU A 7 32.69 -74.13 2.99
CA LEU A 7 33.78 -73.40 2.36
C LEU A 7 33.22 -72.13 1.66
N PHE A 8 32.75 -71.13 2.41
CA PHE A 8 32.33 -69.84 1.83
C PHE A 8 32.36 -68.65 2.82
N LEU A 9 33.06 -68.76 3.95
CA LEU A 9 32.97 -67.76 5.03
C LEU A 9 34.09 -66.70 5.12
N PRO A 10 35.32 -66.84 4.57
CA PRO A 10 36.32 -65.80 4.80
C PRO A 10 36.27 -64.63 3.80
N LEU A 11 35.60 -64.77 2.65
CA LEU A 11 35.53 -63.70 1.63
C LEU A 11 34.41 -62.68 1.90
N PHE A 12 33.41 -63.05 2.70
CA PHE A 12 32.27 -62.17 3.03
C PHE A 12 32.58 -61.21 4.19
N VAL A 13 33.58 -61.51 5.01
CA VAL A 13 33.92 -60.69 6.20
C VAL A 13 34.78 -59.46 5.82
N VAL A 14 35.58 -59.54 4.75
CA VAL A 14 36.42 -58.39 4.31
C VAL A 14 35.59 -57.34 3.56
N ALA A 15 34.46 -57.72 2.95
CA ALA A 15 33.57 -56.79 2.26
C ALA A 15 32.62 -56.01 3.20
N LEU A 16 32.54 -56.38 4.49
CA LEU A 16 31.65 -55.73 5.46
C LEU A 16 32.27 -54.53 6.19
N PHE A 17 33.55 -54.24 5.97
CA PHE A 17 34.26 -53.11 6.61
C PHE A 17 34.48 -51.91 5.69
N SER A 18 34.01 -51.92 4.45
CA SER A 18 34.15 -50.79 3.51
C SER A 18 32.88 -49.95 3.34
N SER A 19 31.90 -50.04 4.25
CA SER A 19 30.65 -49.29 4.19
C SER A 19 30.49 -48.28 5.34
N CYS A 20 31.58 -47.69 5.78
CA CYS A 20 31.53 -46.46 6.56
C CYS A 20 32.25 -45.35 5.79
N ASP A 21 31.80 -45.09 4.56
CA ASP A 21 31.73 -43.69 4.19
C ASP A 21 30.78 -43.09 5.23
N LYS A 22 31.34 -42.39 6.24
CA LYS A 22 30.55 -41.36 6.91
C LYS A 22 29.92 -40.64 5.73
N TYR A 23 28.60 -40.64 5.63
CA TYR A 23 27.92 -39.80 4.66
C TYR A 23 28.54 -38.43 4.90
N GLU A 24 29.48 -38.02 4.04
CA GLU A 24 30.04 -36.70 4.08
C GLU A 24 28.79 -35.90 3.80
N ASN A 25 28.23 -35.29 4.84
CA ASN A 25 27.14 -34.39 4.68
C ASN A 25 27.68 -33.33 3.73
N SER A 26 27.38 -33.49 2.44
CA SER A 26 27.62 -32.50 1.40
C SER A 26 26.75 -31.26 1.61
N ALA A 27 25.99 -31.25 2.71
CA ALA A 27 25.36 -30.07 3.24
C ALA A 27 26.44 -29.12 3.73
N GLU A 28 26.48 -27.93 3.12
CA GLU A 28 27.19 -26.77 3.63
C GLU A 28 26.88 -26.60 5.14
N PRO A 29 27.92 -26.52 6.00
CA PRO A 29 27.70 -26.32 7.42
C PRO A 29 27.00 -24.98 7.66
N SER A 30 25.97 -24.97 8.53
CA SER A 30 25.31 -23.73 8.92
C SER A 30 26.29 -22.81 9.64
N PHE A 31 26.22 -21.51 9.37
CA PHE A 31 26.99 -20.48 10.06
C PHE A 31 26.06 -19.50 10.77
N ILE A 32 26.60 -18.79 11.76
CA ILE A 32 25.84 -17.78 12.51
C ILE A 32 25.81 -16.49 11.69
N THR A 33 24.60 -16.03 11.36
CA THR A 33 24.35 -14.71 10.79
C THR A 33 23.72 -13.80 11.84
N TYR A 34 24.08 -12.53 11.84
CA TYR A 34 23.58 -11.54 12.79
C TYR A 34 22.74 -10.53 12.01
N LEU A 35 21.45 -10.45 12.33
CA LEU A 35 20.54 -9.59 11.61
C LEU A 35 20.82 -8.11 11.91
N PRO A 36 20.58 -7.21 10.94
CA PRO A 36 20.59 -5.78 11.18
C PRO A 36 19.63 -5.39 12.30
N LYS A 37 20.10 -4.56 13.23
CA LYS A 37 19.27 -3.89 14.24
C LYS A 37 19.09 -2.44 13.84
N LEU A 38 17.88 -2.06 13.46
CA LEU A 38 17.53 -0.68 13.11
C LEU A 38 16.90 0.03 14.31
N THR A 39 17.25 1.30 14.52
CA THR A 39 16.65 2.18 15.52
C THR A 39 16.19 3.46 14.85
N VAL A 40 14.88 3.65 14.71
CA VAL A 40 14.28 4.87 14.12
C VAL A 40 14.17 5.94 15.20
N SER A 41 14.70 7.13 14.94
CA SER A 41 14.71 8.24 15.89
C SER A 41 13.40 9.00 15.87
N GLY A 42 12.68 9.09 16.98
CA GLY A 42 11.40 9.81 17.07
C GLY A 42 10.17 8.91 16.88
N SER A 43 9.01 9.51 16.62
CA SER A 43 7.75 8.74 16.53
C SER A 43 7.68 7.88 15.26
N PRO A 44 7.13 6.65 15.31
CA PRO A 44 6.84 5.86 14.13
C PRO A 44 5.64 6.40 13.33
N ASN A 45 4.79 7.23 13.95
CA ASN A 45 3.65 7.87 13.29
C ASN A 45 3.72 9.38 13.49
N ILE A 46 3.75 10.13 12.40
CA ILE A 46 3.75 11.59 12.36
C ILE A 46 2.46 12.04 11.68
N THR A 47 1.80 13.04 12.24
CA THR A 47 0.70 13.75 11.59
C THR A 47 1.10 15.20 11.40
N LEU A 48 1.03 15.68 10.16
CA LEU A 48 1.22 17.07 9.81
C LEU A 48 -0.15 17.69 9.56
N GLU A 49 -0.37 18.83 10.19
CA GLU A 49 -1.55 19.65 9.92
C GLU A 49 -1.45 20.23 8.50
N CYS A 50 -2.60 20.64 7.96
CA CYS A 50 -2.67 20.99 6.55
C CYS A 50 -1.89 22.26 6.18
N ASP A 51 -1.62 23.13 7.16
CA ASP A 51 -0.83 24.35 7.05
C ASP A 51 0.69 24.14 7.24
N ALA A 52 1.12 22.89 7.42
CA ALA A 52 2.54 22.56 7.40
C ALA A 52 3.16 23.03 6.08
N THR A 53 4.41 23.47 6.12
CA THR A 53 5.14 23.98 4.95
C THR A 53 6.27 23.07 4.52
N SER A 54 6.71 22.16 5.39
CA SER A 54 7.78 21.20 5.13
C SER A 54 7.78 20.09 6.17
N TYR A 55 8.49 19.01 5.85
CA TYR A 55 8.80 17.93 6.77
C TYR A 55 10.27 17.54 6.66
N SER A 56 10.92 17.33 7.81
CA SER A 56 12.26 16.77 7.88
C SER A 56 12.21 15.49 8.70
N ASP A 57 12.71 14.41 8.11
CA ASP A 57 12.79 13.12 8.78
C ASP A 57 13.85 13.15 9.89
N ALA A 58 13.52 12.58 11.05
CA ALA A 58 14.45 12.51 12.19
C ALA A 58 15.53 11.41 12.02
N GLY A 59 15.42 10.59 10.98
CA GLY A 59 16.39 9.55 10.64
C GLY A 59 16.36 8.35 11.58
N GLY A 60 17.44 7.59 11.54
CA GLY A 60 17.68 6.44 12.38
C GLY A 60 19.11 5.94 12.27
N THR A 61 19.40 4.84 12.94
CA THR A 61 20.69 4.13 12.85
C THR A 61 20.46 2.65 12.56
N ALA A 62 21.48 1.99 12.00
CA ALA A 62 21.53 0.55 11.86
C ALA A 62 22.85 0.01 12.41
N GLU A 63 22.77 -1.15 13.07
CA GLU A 63 23.94 -1.83 13.62
C GLU A 63 23.90 -3.34 13.35
N GLU A 64 25.06 -3.94 13.11
CA GLU A 64 25.29 -5.38 13.14
C GLU A 64 26.29 -5.67 14.26
N GLN A 65 25.92 -6.53 15.23
CA GLN A 65 26.74 -6.82 16.42
C GLN A 65 27.25 -5.58 17.17
N GLY A 66 26.46 -4.51 17.23
CA GLY A 66 26.85 -3.26 17.88
C GLY A 66 27.87 -2.42 17.10
N LYS A 67 28.13 -2.77 15.83
CA LYS A 67 28.90 -1.93 14.90
C LYS A 67 27.95 -1.25 13.93
N PRO A 68 28.11 0.07 13.67
CA PRO A 68 27.31 0.77 12.68
C PRO A 68 27.44 0.12 11.29
N ILE A 69 26.31 0.05 10.58
CA ILE A 69 26.21 -0.34 9.17
C ILE A 69 25.41 0.72 8.41
N ASP A 70 25.49 0.69 7.08
CA ASP A 70 24.82 1.67 6.25
C ASP A 70 23.28 1.56 6.37
N LEU A 71 22.64 2.72 6.50
CA LEU A 71 21.19 2.85 6.53
C LEU A 71 20.73 3.57 5.27
N ILE A 72 19.81 2.93 4.54
CA ILE A 72 19.17 3.48 3.36
C ILE A 72 17.74 3.88 3.71
N THR A 73 17.37 5.13 3.40
CA THR A 73 16.03 5.66 3.61
C THR A 73 15.35 5.91 2.26
N THR A 74 14.13 5.38 2.09
CA THR A 74 13.31 5.60 0.90
C THR A 74 11.93 6.10 1.31
N VAL A 75 11.45 7.16 0.66
CA VAL A 75 10.08 7.67 0.86
C VAL A 75 9.17 7.10 -0.23
N LYS A 76 8.03 6.55 0.19
CA LYS A 76 6.98 6.05 -0.69
C LYS A 76 5.66 6.78 -0.38
N PRO A 77 5.21 7.71 -1.24
CA PRO A 77 3.88 8.29 -1.15
C PRO A 77 2.83 7.23 -1.46
N LYS A 78 1.64 7.38 -0.88
CA LYS A 78 0.56 6.41 -1.00
C LYS A 78 -0.29 6.63 -2.24
N TYR A 79 -0.60 7.88 -2.61
CA TYR A 79 -1.56 8.16 -3.68
C TYR A 79 -1.02 9.08 -4.79
N PHE A 80 -0.26 10.13 -4.45
CA PHE A 80 -0.01 11.23 -5.40
C PHE A 80 1.39 11.22 -6.02
N GLY A 81 2.18 10.16 -5.78
CA GLY A 81 3.51 10.00 -6.37
C GLY A 81 4.57 10.92 -5.76
N GLY A 82 5.81 10.81 -6.26
CA GLY A 82 6.98 11.52 -5.73
C GLY A 82 7.96 10.63 -4.96
N SER A 83 9.07 11.21 -4.50
CA SER A 83 10.15 10.52 -3.76
C SER A 83 10.55 11.24 -2.48
N THR A 84 9.75 12.23 -2.07
CA THR A 84 9.95 13.06 -0.88
C THR A 84 8.61 13.31 -0.22
N VAL A 85 8.60 13.68 1.06
CA VAL A 85 7.39 14.11 1.76
C VAL A 85 7.09 15.54 1.32
N ASP A 86 6.20 15.69 0.35
CA ASP A 86 5.90 16.98 -0.29
C ASP A 86 4.39 17.19 -0.48
N GLY A 87 3.78 17.83 0.52
CA GLY A 87 2.37 18.16 0.57
C GLY A 87 1.46 16.99 0.98
N PRO A 88 0.14 17.19 0.89
CA PRO A 88 -0.86 16.25 1.40
C PRO A 88 -0.81 14.87 0.74
N ASP A 89 -0.54 13.85 1.54
CA ASP A 89 -0.59 12.42 1.22
C ASP A 89 -0.36 11.64 2.52
N VAL A 90 -0.36 10.32 2.43
CA VAL A 90 0.24 9.42 3.41
C VAL A 90 1.56 8.90 2.84
N TYR A 91 2.64 9.00 3.61
CA TYR A 91 3.96 8.55 3.19
C TYR A 91 4.45 7.45 4.11
N THR A 92 5.02 6.40 3.52
CA THR A 92 5.84 5.42 4.23
C THR A 92 7.30 5.75 3.98
N ILE A 93 8.03 6.06 5.05
CA ILE A 93 9.48 6.20 5.06
C ILE A 93 10.05 4.86 5.49
N LEU A 94 10.64 4.15 4.53
CA LEU A 94 11.27 2.85 4.73
C LEU A 94 12.75 3.04 5.04
N TYR A 95 13.16 2.54 6.19
CA TYR A 95 14.55 2.42 6.59
C TYR A 95 14.99 0.98 6.35
N SER A 96 16.10 0.79 5.64
CA SER A 96 16.64 -0.53 5.32
C SER A 96 18.14 -0.57 5.53
N ALA A 97 18.64 -1.72 5.95
CA ALA A 97 20.07 -1.99 6.07
C ALA A 97 20.29 -3.47 5.75
N GLU A 98 21.46 -3.82 5.21
CA GLU A 98 21.86 -5.20 4.96
C GLU A 98 23.05 -5.56 5.86
N ASN A 99 23.04 -6.76 6.43
CA ASN A 99 24.22 -7.26 7.14
C ASN A 99 25.30 -7.70 6.14
N LYS A 100 26.48 -8.06 6.66
CA LYS A 100 27.60 -8.55 5.83
C LYS A 100 27.25 -9.79 4.95
N ASP A 101 26.21 -10.54 5.31
CA ASP A 101 25.77 -11.76 4.63
C ASP A 101 24.67 -11.46 3.58
N GLY A 102 24.31 -10.18 3.39
CA GLY A 102 23.28 -9.74 2.43
C GLY A 102 21.84 -9.93 2.91
N ILE A 103 21.62 -10.14 4.21
CA ILE A 103 20.29 -10.29 4.78
C ILE A 103 19.74 -8.92 5.18
N PRO A 104 18.58 -8.50 4.66
CA PRO A 104 18.02 -7.19 4.94
C PRO A 104 17.32 -7.14 6.31
N GLY A 105 17.39 -5.97 6.93
CA GLY A 105 16.51 -5.54 8.01
C GLY A 105 15.77 -4.26 7.60
N ALA A 106 14.54 -4.11 8.09
CA ALA A 106 13.68 -2.99 7.74
C ALA A 106 12.94 -2.42 8.96
N ALA A 107 12.69 -1.12 8.92
CA ALA A 107 11.81 -0.39 9.84
C ALA A 107 11.07 0.69 9.05
N GLU A 108 9.92 1.13 9.54
CA GLU A 108 9.08 2.08 8.82
C GLU A 108 8.61 3.21 9.74
N ARG A 109 8.45 4.40 9.14
CA ARG A 109 7.69 5.53 9.70
C ARG A 109 6.56 5.88 8.75
N THR A 110 5.39 6.14 9.31
CA THR A 110 4.26 6.72 8.58
C THR A 110 4.18 8.21 8.85
N VAL A 111 4.09 9.01 7.78
CA VAL A 111 3.82 10.45 7.84
C VAL A 111 2.50 10.72 7.13
N THR A 112 1.50 11.18 7.87
CA THR A 112 0.22 11.60 7.30
C THR A 112 0.20 13.13 7.23
N TRP A 113 0.18 13.69 6.03
CA TRP A 113 0.02 15.12 5.82
C TRP A 113 -1.41 15.39 5.37
N LYS A 114 -2.17 16.08 6.21
CA LYS A 114 -3.58 16.39 5.95
C LYS A 114 -3.72 17.39 4.80
N GLU A 115 -4.73 17.20 3.96
CA GLU A 115 -5.15 18.21 2.99
C GLU A 115 -6.02 19.27 3.67
N CYS A 116 -5.87 20.53 3.26
CA CYS A 116 -6.73 21.59 3.77
C CYS A 116 -8.12 21.48 3.15
N ASN A 117 -9.13 21.56 4.00
CA ASN A 117 -10.51 21.56 3.54
C ASN A 117 -10.84 22.86 2.80
N GLY A 118 -11.29 22.72 1.56
CA GLY A 118 -12.01 23.76 0.84
C GLY A 118 -13.43 23.93 1.38
N ASP A 119 -14.07 25.02 0.98
CA ASP A 119 -15.45 25.36 1.35
C ASP A 119 -16.52 24.67 0.47
N LEU A 120 -16.09 23.82 -0.47
CA LEU A 120 -16.92 23.19 -1.51
C LEU A 120 -17.60 24.19 -2.46
N VAL A 121 -17.26 25.49 -2.40
CA VAL A 121 -17.77 26.54 -3.28
C VAL A 121 -16.68 27.06 -4.21
N SER A 122 -15.49 27.28 -3.66
CA SER A 122 -14.28 27.74 -4.35
C SER A 122 -13.23 26.63 -4.47
N SER A 123 -13.25 25.65 -3.56
CA SER A 123 -12.35 24.49 -3.62
C SER A 123 -13.01 23.21 -3.13
N ILE A 124 -12.73 22.10 -3.82
CA ILE A 124 -13.15 20.74 -3.43
C ILE A 124 -12.03 19.95 -2.73
N ALA A 125 -10.92 20.60 -2.38
CA ALA A 125 -9.84 19.95 -1.67
C ALA A 125 -10.28 19.55 -0.25
N GLY A 126 -9.68 18.48 0.26
CA GLY A 126 -9.85 18.11 1.66
C GLY A 126 -9.75 16.63 1.95
N MET A 127 -10.08 16.31 3.19
CA MET A 127 -10.12 14.96 3.74
C MET A 127 -11.58 14.52 3.89
N TYR A 128 -11.93 13.36 3.37
CA TYR A 128 -13.32 12.91 3.30
C TYR A 128 -13.50 11.52 3.90
N THR A 129 -14.63 11.32 4.57
CA THR A 129 -15.16 10.00 4.91
C THR A 129 -16.10 9.55 3.79
N ALA A 130 -15.97 8.30 3.35
CA ALA A 130 -16.68 7.76 2.20
C ALA A 130 -17.78 6.74 2.59
N TYR A 131 -18.87 6.78 1.82
CA TYR A 131 -20.04 5.91 1.92
C TYR A 131 -20.34 5.38 0.53
N LEU A 132 -20.26 4.06 0.36
CA LEU A 132 -20.14 3.44 -0.95
C LEU A 132 -21.30 2.49 -1.24
N SER A 133 -21.71 2.47 -2.50
CA SER A 133 -22.52 1.42 -3.10
C SER A 133 -21.81 0.87 -4.33
N ARG A 134 -22.08 -0.39 -4.68
CA ARG A 134 -21.69 -0.96 -5.97
C ARG A 134 -22.87 -1.68 -6.61
N THR A 135 -23.18 -1.28 -7.83
CA THR A 135 -24.19 -1.92 -8.67
C THR A 135 -23.54 -2.89 -9.64
N THR A 136 -24.09 -4.10 -9.72
CA THR A 136 -23.69 -5.09 -10.74
C THR A 136 -24.51 -4.84 -12.01
N LYS A 137 -23.85 -4.46 -13.10
CA LYS A 137 -24.51 -3.99 -14.33
C LYS A 137 -25.44 -5.03 -14.97
N SER A 138 -25.09 -6.32 -14.88
CA SER A 138 -25.88 -7.40 -15.49
C SER A 138 -27.19 -7.71 -14.76
N SER A 139 -27.25 -7.50 -13.44
CA SER A 139 -28.40 -7.86 -12.61
C SER A 139 -29.10 -6.66 -11.98
N GLY A 140 -28.49 -5.48 -12.00
CA GLY A 140 -28.94 -4.31 -11.24
C GLY A 140 -28.80 -4.45 -9.72
N ALA A 141 -28.14 -5.52 -9.23
CA ALA A 141 -28.00 -5.76 -7.80
C ALA A 141 -27.07 -4.72 -7.16
N VAL A 142 -27.55 -4.05 -6.11
CA VAL A 142 -26.80 -3.04 -5.35
C VAL A 142 -26.27 -3.65 -4.06
N LEU A 143 -24.97 -3.45 -3.79
CA LEU A 143 -24.33 -3.81 -2.54
C LEU A 143 -23.89 -2.53 -1.80
N ALA A 144 -24.40 -2.34 -0.58
CA ALA A 144 -24.09 -1.20 0.28
C ALA A 144 -24.12 -1.60 1.78
N SER A 145 -23.47 -2.72 2.13
CA SER A 145 -23.41 -3.21 3.51
C SER A 145 -22.55 -2.32 4.42
N ALA A 146 -22.64 -2.52 5.74
CA ALA A 146 -21.99 -1.68 6.75
C ALA A 146 -20.47 -1.53 6.58
N GLN A 147 -19.78 -2.52 6.03
CA GLN A 147 -18.34 -2.44 5.75
C GLN A 147 -17.95 -1.36 4.74
N TYR A 148 -18.92 -0.81 4.01
CA TYR A 148 -18.72 0.22 2.97
C TYR A 148 -19.19 1.61 3.41
N GLN A 149 -19.57 1.76 4.68
CA GLN A 149 -20.13 3.00 5.22
C GLN A 149 -19.15 3.59 6.23
N GLY A 150 -18.79 4.86 6.06
CA GLY A 150 -17.89 5.55 6.98
C GLY A 150 -16.42 5.11 6.85
N VAL A 151 -15.97 4.78 5.63
CA VAL A 151 -14.59 4.33 5.38
C VAL A 151 -13.70 5.49 4.92
N GLY A 152 -12.38 5.32 4.97
CA GLY A 152 -11.45 6.35 4.52
C GLY A 152 -10.29 6.61 5.48
N PRO A 153 -9.65 7.79 5.39
CA PRO A 153 -10.08 8.92 4.58
C PRO A 153 -9.76 8.77 3.08
N VAL A 154 -10.65 9.32 2.25
CA VAL A 154 -10.36 9.65 0.83
C VAL A 154 -9.84 11.07 0.79
N ILE A 155 -8.77 11.31 0.04
CA ILE A 155 -8.13 12.62 -0.10
C ILE A 155 -8.49 13.18 -1.47
N ILE A 156 -8.96 14.43 -1.53
CA ILE A 156 -8.98 15.20 -2.77
C ILE A 156 -7.91 16.28 -2.64
N ARG A 157 -6.77 16.07 -3.30
CA ARG A 157 -5.61 16.96 -3.25
C ARG A 157 -5.75 18.10 -4.26
N ASP A 158 -5.45 19.32 -3.87
CA ASP A 158 -5.32 20.44 -4.80
C ASP A 158 -4.00 20.32 -5.58
N LEU A 159 -4.08 20.26 -6.90
CA LEU A 159 -2.93 20.20 -7.81
C LEU A 159 -2.63 21.57 -8.45
N GLY A 160 -3.39 22.60 -8.08
CA GLY A 160 -3.37 23.93 -8.66
C GLY A 160 -4.15 24.03 -9.97
N ASN A 161 -4.37 25.26 -10.43
CA ASN A 161 -5.06 25.55 -11.71
C ASN A 161 -6.43 24.87 -11.84
N ASN A 162 -7.21 24.83 -10.75
CA ASN A 162 -8.52 24.19 -10.65
C ASN A 162 -8.50 22.67 -10.96
N GLN A 163 -7.33 22.02 -10.86
CA GLN A 163 -7.20 20.58 -10.99
C GLN A 163 -7.03 19.94 -9.62
N TYR A 164 -7.72 18.82 -9.43
CA TYR A 164 -7.71 18.06 -8.20
C TYR A 164 -7.40 16.59 -8.49
N GLY A 165 -6.62 15.96 -7.61
CA GLY A 165 -6.38 14.52 -7.63
C GLY A 165 -7.20 13.84 -6.54
N ILE A 166 -7.93 12.77 -6.87
CA ILE A 166 -8.61 11.95 -5.87
C ILE A 166 -7.78 10.70 -5.55
N SER A 167 -7.63 10.37 -4.26
CA SER A 167 -6.82 9.24 -3.81
C SER A 167 -7.35 7.89 -4.28
N ASP A 168 -8.67 7.77 -4.46
CA ASP A 168 -9.31 6.57 -4.99
C ASP A 168 -10.60 6.91 -5.74
N ALA A 169 -10.60 6.70 -7.06
CA ALA A 169 -11.75 6.95 -7.94
C ALA A 169 -12.93 6.00 -7.73
N ILE A 170 -12.83 5.00 -6.85
CA ILE A 170 -13.94 4.16 -6.39
C ILE A 170 -14.19 4.31 -4.88
N GLY A 171 -13.69 5.39 -4.28
CA GLY A 171 -14.01 5.82 -2.92
C GLY A 171 -13.44 4.93 -1.81
N GLY A 172 -12.46 4.06 -2.10
CA GLY A 172 -11.90 3.15 -1.11
C GLY A 172 -12.60 1.80 -1.02
N TRP A 173 -13.38 1.42 -2.04
CA TRP A 173 -14.15 0.17 -2.03
C TRP A 173 -13.31 -1.06 -1.70
N TYR A 174 -12.17 -1.21 -2.38
CA TYR A 174 -11.27 -2.34 -2.14
C TYR A 174 -10.24 -2.06 -1.05
N GLU A 175 -9.69 -0.85 -1.02
CA GLU A 175 -8.68 -0.50 -0.04
C GLU A 175 -9.22 -0.61 1.39
N PHE A 176 -10.30 0.10 1.70
CA PHE A 176 -10.87 0.14 3.04
C PHE A 176 -11.99 -0.87 3.19
N GLY A 177 -12.97 -0.83 2.27
CA GLY A 177 -14.18 -1.65 2.39
C GLY A 177 -13.92 -3.16 2.32
N ARG A 178 -12.90 -3.59 1.57
CA ARG A 178 -12.43 -4.99 1.52
C ARG A 178 -11.11 -5.21 2.24
N SER A 179 -10.48 -4.16 2.75
CA SER A 179 -9.18 -4.21 3.45
C SER A 179 -8.08 -4.88 2.63
N LEU A 180 -8.10 -4.70 1.30
CA LEU A 180 -7.08 -5.27 0.40
C LEU A 180 -5.82 -4.37 0.28
N GLY A 181 -5.89 -3.15 0.81
CA GLY A 181 -4.81 -2.18 0.77
C GLY A 181 -4.79 -1.34 -0.51
N VAL A 182 -3.91 -0.33 -0.49
CA VAL A 182 -3.81 0.73 -1.52
C VAL A 182 -3.54 0.20 -2.93
N SER A 183 -2.88 -0.95 -3.06
CA SER A 183 -2.64 -1.57 -4.36
C SER A 183 -3.92 -1.94 -5.13
N TYR A 184 -5.10 -1.88 -4.49
CA TYR A 184 -6.40 -2.12 -5.11
C TYR A 184 -7.27 -0.86 -5.23
N ALA A 185 -6.72 0.31 -4.91
CA ALA A 185 -7.38 1.60 -5.15
C ALA A 185 -7.28 2.00 -6.64
N ALA A 186 -8.23 2.80 -7.11
CA ALA A 186 -8.21 3.40 -8.44
C ALA A 186 -7.52 4.76 -8.41
N ILE A 187 -6.19 4.75 -8.34
CA ILE A 187 -5.33 5.93 -8.15
C ILE A 187 -5.09 6.67 -9.48
N GLY A 188 -4.87 7.98 -9.39
CA GLY A 188 -4.42 8.81 -10.51
C GLY A 188 -5.54 9.56 -11.24
N GLN A 189 -6.78 9.43 -10.78
CA GLN A 189 -7.91 10.13 -11.37
C GLN A 189 -7.80 11.62 -11.04
N THR A 190 -7.89 12.45 -12.07
CA THR A 190 -7.93 13.91 -11.94
C THR A 190 -9.31 14.46 -12.27
N ILE A 191 -9.65 15.58 -11.64
CA ILE A 191 -10.91 16.31 -11.80
C ILE A 191 -10.55 17.78 -12.05
N THR A 192 -11.07 18.35 -13.14
CA THR A 192 -10.99 19.78 -13.42
C THR A 192 -12.29 20.44 -13.00
N ALA A 193 -12.21 21.41 -12.10
CA ALA A 193 -13.36 22.21 -11.67
C ALA A 193 -13.53 23.43 -12.57
N ASN A 194 -14.42 23.34 -13.55
CA ASN A 194 -14.71 24.44 -14.46
C ASN A 194 -15.51 25.53 -13.74
N ASN A 195 -16.53 25.12 -12.98
CA ASN A 195 -17.37 25.98 -12.17
C ASN A 195 -18.06 25.16 -11.06
N ILE A 196 -17.51 25.19 -9.85
CA ILE A 196 -18.00 24.40 -8.69
C ILE A 196 -19.45 24.77 -8.33
N PRO A 197 -19.84 26.06 -8.19
CA PRO A 197 -21.23 26.42 -7.91
C PRO A 197 -22.23 25.90 -8.94
N ALA A 198 -21.83 25.82 -10.21
CA ALA A 198 -22.66 25.28 -11.30
C ALA A 198 -22.61 23.75 -11.41
N ASN A 199 -21.81 23.07 -10.57
CA ASN A 199 -21.54 21.63 -10.69
C ASN A 199 -20.96 21.23 -12.05
N ASP A 200 -20.13 22.09 -12.64
CA ASP A 200 -19.47 21.85 -13.92
C ASP A 200 -18.04 21.35 -13.70
N PHE A 201 -17.83 20.08 -14.04
CA PHE A 201 -16.57 19.38 -13.89
C PHE A 201 -16.21 18.61 -15.16
N THR A 202 -14.92 18.50 -15.43
CA THR A 202 -14.36 17.63 -16.47
C THR A 202 -13.43 16.62 -15.83
N PHE A 203 -13.47 15.38 -16.30
CA PHE A 203 -12.69 14.29 -15.71
C PHE A 203 -11.47 13.99 -16.59
N GLY A 204 -10.34 13.71 -15.93
CA GLY A 204 -9.15 13.19 -16.60
C GLY A 204 -9.40 11.81 -17.22
N PRO A 205 -8.36 11.23 -17.87
CA PRO A 205 -8.42 9.90 -18.44
C PRO A 205 -8.91 8.85 -17.43
N ALA A 206 -9.53 7.79 -17.95
CA ALA A 206 -9.87 6.63 -17.15
C ALA A 206 -8.62 6.02 -16.51
N VAL A 207 -8.78 5.52 -15.30
CA VAL A 207 -7.72 4.87 -14.52
C VAL A 207 -7.99 3.38 -14.41
N GLU A 208 -7.01 2.62 -13.93
CA GLU A 208 -7.21 1.20 -13.64
C GLU A 208 -7.58 0.97 -12.19
N VAL A 209 -8.32 -0.12 -11.92
CA VAL A 209 -8.51 -0.61 -10.55
C VAL A 209 -7.30 -1.45 -10.15
N GLY A 210 -6.22 -0.79 -9.73
CA GLY A 210 -4.98 -1.39 -9.20
C GLY A 210 -4.74 -2.87 -9.53
N GLY A 211 -4.70 -3.72 -8.49
CA GLY A 211 -4.42 -5.15 -8.61
C GLY A 211 -5.40 -5.98 -9.44
N PHE A 212 -6.55 -5.43 -9.86
CA PHE A 212 -7.49 -6.09 -10.78
C PHE A 212 -7.38 -5.59 -12.23
N GLY A 213 -6.81 -4.41 -12.44
CA GLY A 213 -6.75 -3.75 -13.74
C GLY A 213 -8.12 -3.30 -14.25
N GLY A 214 -8.19 -3.09 -15.55
CA GLY A 214 -9.40 -2.74 -16.29
C GLY A 214 -9.81 -1.28 -16.16
N VAL A 215 -10.44 -0.77 -17.22
CA VAL A 215 -10.79 0.64 -17.40
C VAL A 215 -11.90 1.07 -16.44
N ASN A 216 -11.59 2.04 -15.59
CA ASN A 216 -12.47 2.64 -14.60
C ASN A 216 -12.62 4.14 -14.90
N THR A 217 -13.85 4.54 -15.26
CA THR A 217 -14.16 5.88 -15.78
C THR A 217 -15.06 6.63 -14.80
N LEU A 218 -14.63 7.79 -14.32
CA LEU A 218 -15.48 8.69 -13.57
C LEU A 218 -16.52 9.30 -14.52
N THR A 219 -17.81 9.12 -14.23
CA THR A 219 -18.92 9.50 -15.14
C THR A 219 -19.78 10.64 -14.61
N SER A 220 -19.81 10.85 -13.30
CA SER A 220 -20.56 11.95 -12.69
C SER A 220 -19.83 12.45 -11.44
N PHE A 221 -19.97 13.75 -11.15
CA PHE A 221 -19.43 14.36 -9.95
C PHE A 221 -20.29 15.56 -9.58
N LYS A 222 -20.74 15.62 -8.33
CA LYS A 222 -21.60 16.68 -7.81
C LYS A 222 -21.16 17.08 -6.40
N VAL A 223 -21.26 18.37 -6.11
CA VAL A 223 -20.88 19.00 -4.87
C VAL A 223 -22.10 19.66 -4.24
N PHE A 224 -22.27 19.46 -2.93
CA PHE A 224 -23.36 19.97 -2.12
C PHE A 224 -22.77 20.69 -0.89
N PRO A 225 -22.43 21.99 -1.02
CA PRO A 225 -21.71 22.72 0.03
C PRO A 225 -22.46 22.79 1.36
N SER A 226 -23.79 22.98 1.31
CA SER A 226 -24.64 23.03 2.50
C SER A 226 -24.69 21.73 3.30
N GLU A 227 -24.23 20.62 2.71
CA GLU A 227 -24.20 19.29 3.31
C GLU A 227 -22.76 18.80 3.53
N SER A 228 -21.74 19.64 3.26
CA SER A 228 -20.33 19.24 3.29
C SER A 228 -20.04 17.96 2.50
N LYS A 229 -20.72 17.81 1.36
CA LYS A 229 -20.87 16.53 0.66
C LYS A 229 -20.47 16.60 -0.81
N ILE A 230 -19.85 15.53 -1.30
CA ILE A 230 -19.61 15.27 -2.71
C ILE A 230 -20.22 13.92 -3.04
N VAL A 231 -20.87 13.79 -4.21
CA VAL A 231 -21.39 12.53 -4.72
C VAL A 231 -20.84 12.32 -6.13
N PHE A 232 -20.26 11.16 -6.39
CA PHE A 232 -19.76 10.82 -7.71
C PHE A 232 -20.04 9.38 -8.08
N THR A 233 -20.00 9.12 -9.38
CA THR A 233 -20.25 7.79 -9.95
C THR A 233 -19.11 7.41 -10.85
N THR A 234 -18.65 6.18 -10.71
CA THR A 234 -17.55 5.63 -11.50
C THR A 234 -17.95 4.29 -12.10
N ASP A 235 -17.78 4.16 -13.41
CA ASP A 235 -18.06 2.95 -14.15
C ASP A 235 -16.80 2.15 -14.42
N TRP A 236 -16.79 0.90 -13.95
CA TRP A 236 -15.73 -0.06 -14.23
C TRP A 236 -16.19 -1.03 -15.31
N GLU A 237 -15.30 -1.29 -16.28
CA GLU A 237 -15.58 -2.19 -17.40
C GLU A 237 -15.79 -3.63 -16.98
N ALA A 238 -15.34 -4.02 -15.78
CA ALA A 238 -15.58 -5.35 -15.18
C ALA A 238 -17.05 -5.61 -14.78
N GLY A 239 -18.00 -4.77 -15.23
CA GLY A 239 -19.43 -4.97 -15.02
C GLY A 239 -19.96 -4.33 -13.74
N PHE A 240 -19.25 -3.34 -13.18
CA PHE A 240 -19.65 -2.66 -11.96
C PHE A 240 -19.77 -1.14 -12.13
N THR A 241 -20.68 -0.55 -11.36
CA THR A 241 -20.79 0.89 -11.18
C THR A 241 -20.67 1.17 -9.69
N PHE A 242 -19.78 2.09 -9.31
CA PHE A 242 -19.60 2.53 -7.95
C PHE A 242 -20.28 3.89 -7.77
N GLU A 243 -21.13 4.01 -6.75
CA GLU A 243 -21.62 5.30 -6.30
C GLU A 243 -20.96 5.64 -4.97
N VAL A 244 -20.35 6.81 -4.92
CA VAL A 244 -19.55 7.25 -3.79
C VAL A 244 -20.14 8.54 -3.27
N THR A 245 -20.47 8.55 -1.98
CA THR A 245 -20.76 9.77 -1.23
C THR A 245 -19.60 10.06 -0.30
N LEU A 246 -18.99 11.21 -0.45
CA LEU A 246 -17.94 11.74 0.41
C LEU A 246 -18.54 12.81 1.33
N ILE A 247 -18.25 12.70 2.62
CA ILE A 247 -18.56 13.71 3.63
C ILE A 247 -17.24 14.31 4.11
N GLN A 248 -17.09 15.61 4.03
CA GLN A 248 -15.87 16.31 4.44
C GLN A 248 -15.68 16.15 5.95
N ASN A 249 -14.48 15.77 6.35
CA ASN A 249 -14.12 15.68 7.76
C ASN A 249 -14.01 17.09 8.36
N PRO A 250 -14.39 17.29 9.64
CA PRO A 250 -14.29 18.60 10.29
C PRO A 250 -12.84 19.05 10.49
#